data_AF-B7ASG9-F1
#
_entry.id   AF-B7ASG9-F1
#
_cell.length_a   1.000
_cell.length_b   1.000
_cell.length_c   1.000
_cell.angle_alpha   90.00
_cell.angle_beta   90.00
_cell.angle_gamma   90.00
#
_symmetry.space_group_name_H-M   'P 1'
#
loop_
_entity.id
_entity.type
_entity.pdbx_description
1 polymer ?
#
loop_
_entity_poly.entity_id
_entity_poly.type
_entity_poly.pdbx_seq_one_letter_code
_entity_poly.pdbx_strand_id
1 'polypeptide(L)'
;MSEFMILAIVFISMLVLFYFLWVNGYMILNAKRALLFVGSLRGKNKCEVSFSSCSGYVKKVIKFNESREYTFKLDGDVSKGSIHVIVENKNKETILDLTPEIKTGMLTVDEKCRYYLMLKFEKADGKIKLQWD
;
A
#
# COMPACT_ATOMS: atom_id res chain seq x y z
N MET A 1 -23.40 -23.42 27.29
CA MET A 1 -22.21 -22.66 26.83
C MET A 1 -22.13 -21.43 27.70
N SER A 2 -21.08 -21.25 28.52
CA SER A 2 -21.01 -20.08 29.43
C SER A 2 -20.87 -18.79 28.62
N GLU A 3 -21.36 -17.66 29.14
CA GLU A 3 -21.26 -16.35 28.47
C GLU A 3 -19.81 -16.00 28.11
N PHE A 4 -18.85 -16.36 28.97
CA PHE A 4 -17.42 -16.23 28.71
C PHE A 4 -16.94 -17.02 27.48
N MET A 5 -17.51 -18.20 27.25
CA MET A 5 -17.18 -19.03 26.09
C MET A 5 -17.72 -18.43 24.80
N ILE A 6 -18.93 -17.84 24.85
CA ILE A 6 -19.51 -17.12 23.71
C ILE A 6 -18.67 -15.87 23.38
N LEU A 7 -18.29 -15.08 24.38
CA LEU A 7 -17.42 -13.92 24.19
C LEU A 7 -16.07 -14.29 23.59
N ALA A 8 -15.46 -15.39 24.05
CA ALA A 8 -14.21 -15.90 23.51
C ALA A 8 -14.33 -16.29 22.03
N ILE A 9 -15.40 -17.01 21.64
CA ILE A 9 -15.65 -17.41 20.26
C ILE A 9 -15.83 -16.19 19.36
N VAL A 10 -16.62 -15.21 19.78
CA VAL A 10 -16.83 -13.96 19.03
C VAL A 10 -15.50 -13.22 18.84
N PHE A 11 -14.69 -13.11 19.89
CA PHE A 11 -13.39 -12.45 19.81
C PHE A 11 -12.45 -13.15 18.83
N ILE A 12 -12.34 -14.49 18.89
CA ILE A 12 -11.53 -15.28 17.95
C ILE A 12 -12.04 -15.09 16.52
N SER A 13 -13.36 -15.12 16.30
CA SER A 13 -13.94 -14.91 14.97
C SER A 13 -13.60 -13.54 14.40
N MET A 14 -13.58 -12.48 15.23
CA MET A 14 -13.13 -11.16 14.82
C MET A 14 -11.65 -11.14 14.44
N LEU A 15 -10.78 -11.78 15.22
CA LEU A 15 -9.35 -11.85 14.90
C LEU A 15 -9.10 -12.56 13.56
N VAL A 16 -9.80 -13.65 13.29
CA VAL A 16 -9.72 -14.38 12.01
C VAL A 16 -10.20 -13.51 10.85
N LEU A 17 -11.30 -12.78 11.03
CA LEU A 17 -11.82 -11.85 10.04
C LEU A 17 -10.82 -10.72 9.73
N PHE A 18 -10.23 -10.10 10.76
CA PHE A 18 -9.23 -9.05 10.58
C PHE A 18 -7.99 -9.56 9.87
N TYR A 19 -7.52 -10.75 10.23
CA TYR A 19 -6.39 -11.40 9.55
C TYR A 19 -6.70 -11.63 8.06
N PHE A 20 -7.89 -12.15 7.75
CA PHE A 20 -8.32 -12.36 6.37
C PHE A 20 -8.40 -11.04 5.58
N LEU A 21 -8.96 -9.99 6.17
CA LEU A 21 -9.04 -8.66 5.53
C LEU A 21 -7.65 -8.06 5.28
N TRP A 22 -6.72 -8.23 6.21
CA TRP A 22 -5.35 -7.77 6.06
C TRP A 22 -4.61 -8.53 4.94
N VAL A 23 -4.65 -9.86 4.94
CA VAL A 23 -3.96 -10.68 3.92
C VAL A 23 -4.46 -10.38 2.50
N ASN A 24 -5.74 -10.05 2.34
CA ASN A 24 -6.32 -9.69 1.05
C ASN A 24 -6.10 -8.21 0.65
N GLY A 25 -5.34 -7.43 1.43
CA GLY A 25 -5.02 -6.04 1.10
C GLY A 25 -6.18 -5.05 1.28
N TYR A 26 -7.23 -5.44 2.00
CA TYR A 26 -8.35 -4.53 2.32
C TYR A 26 -8.02 -3.57 3.45
N MET A 27 -7.03 -3.90 4.27
CA MET A 27 -6.58 -3.04 5.37
C MET A 27 -5.43 -2.14 4.91
N ILE A 28 -5.63 -0.83 5.03
CA ILE A 28 -4.63 0.20 4.71
C ILE A 28 -4.18 0.82 6.03
N LEU A 29 -2.88 0.74 6.30
CA LEU A 29 -2.25 1.41 7.42
C LEU A 29 -1.87 2.83 6.99
N ASN A 30 -2.31 3.82 7.74
CA ASN A 30 -2.00 5.23 7.48
C ASN A 30 -1.34 5.82 8.72
N ALA A 31 -0.16 6.41 8.55
CA ALA A 31 0.45 7.25 9.56
C ALA A 31 0.92 8.52 8.84
N LYS A 32 -0.04 9.40 8.54
CA LYS A 32 0.20 10.62 7.76
C LYS A 32 -0.48 11.83 8.39
N ARG A 33 0.12 12.99 8.16
CA ARG A 33 -0.43 14.31 8.43
C ARG A 33 -0.50 15.05 7.10
N ALA A 34 -1.68 15.49 6.70
CA ALA A 34 -1.89 16.19 5.44
C ALA A 34 -2.95 17.28 5.60
N LEU A 35 -2.86 18.32 4.80
CA LEU A 35 -3.95 19.29 4.65
C LEU A 35 -5.06 18.68 3.80
N LEU A 36 -4.69 18.05 2.69
CA LEU A 36 -5.60 17.32 1.81
C LEU A 36 -4.98 15.99 1.40
N PHE A 37 -5.81 14.95 1.39
CA PHE A 37 -5.46 13.65 0.82
C PHE A 37 -6.72 13.03 0.22
N VAL A 38 -6.78 12.95 -1.11
CA VAL A 38 -7.91 12.40 -1.86
C VAL A 38 -7.38 11.40 -2.86
N GLY A 39 -7.93 10.18 -2.88
CA GLY A 39 -7.46 9.19 -3.82
C GLY A 39 -8.02 7.79 -3.58
N SER A 40 -7.88 6.95 -4.60
CA SER A 40 -8.22 5.53 -4.53
C SER A 40 -6.96 4.70 -4.44
N LEU A 41 -6.73 4.14 -3.26
CA LEU A 41 -5.71 3.13 -2.99
C LEU A 41 -6.25 1.70 -3.18
N ARG A 42 -7.55 1.55 -3.43
CA ARG A 42 -8.25 0.26 -3.45
C ARG A 42 -8.40 -0.33 -4.84
N GLY A 43 -7.94 0.38 -5.88
CA GLY A 43 -7.97 -0.12 -7.24
C GLY A 43 -7.13 -1.39 -7.40
N LYS A 44 -7.66 -2.38 -8.12
CA LYS A 44 -6.85 -3.51 -8.62
C LYS A 44 -5.75 -2.95 -9.52
N ASN A 45 -4.52 -3.29 -9.19
CA ASN A 45 -3.29 -2.91 -9.89
C ASN A 45 -3.10 -1.41 -10.18
N LYS A 46 -3.79 -0.55 -9.42
CA LYS A 46 -3.69 0.90 -9.58
C LYS A 46 -3.89 1.64 -8.27
N CYS A 47 -3.20 2.75 -8.13
CA CYS A 47 -3.35 3.70 -7.04
C CYS A 47 -3.30 5.11 -7.62
N GLU A 48 -4.29 5.94 -7.30
CA GLU A 48 -4.29 7.35 -7.71
C GLU A 48 -4.54 8.21 -6.48
N VAL A 49 -3.65 9.15 -6.21
CA VAL A 49 -3.72 10.02 -5.03
C VAL A 49 -3.34 11.46 -5.39
N SER A 50 -4.11 12.40 -4.86
CA SER A 50 -3.85 13.83 -4.85
C SER A 50 -3.68 14.26 -3.40
N PHE A 51 -2.64 15.03 -3.11
CA PHE A 51 -2.25 15.36 -1.75
C PHE A 51 -1.71 16.78 -1.66
N SER A 52 -1.93 17.41 -0.51
CA SER A 52 -1.33 18.70 -0.18
C SER A 52 -0.79 18.73 1.24
N SER A 53 0.42 19.26 1.38
CA SER A 53 1.21 19.36 2.61
C SER A 53 1.25 18.02 3.36
N CYS A 54 1.40 16.92 2.62
CA CYS A 54 1.34 15.58 3.16
C CYS A 54 2.72 15.10 3.64
N SER A 55 2.77 14.59 4.87
CA SER A 55 3.96 14.01 5.50
C SER A 55 3.60 12.71 6.19
N GLY A 56 4.46 11.70 6.10
CA GLY A 56 4.26 10.38 6.70
C GLY A 56 4.04 9.31 5.63
N TYR A 57 3.27 8.26 5.93
CA TYR A 57 3.11 7.16 4.98
C TYR A 57 1.70 6.58 4.91
N VAL A 58 1.44 5.93 3.79
CA VAL A 58 0.31 5.04 3.55
C VAL A 58 0.85 3.69 3.12
N LYS A 59 0.52 2.63 3.84
CA LYS A 59 0.99 1.27 3.59
C LYS A 59 -0.19 0.33 3.40
N LYS A 60 -0.14 -0.54 2.39
CA LYS A 60 -1.11 -1.60 2.18
C LYS A 60 -0.43 -2.89 1.73
N VAL A 61 -1.06 -4.03 2.00
CA VAL A 61 -0.66 -5.30 1.38
C VAL A 61 -1.12 -5.31 -0.07
N ILE A 62 -0.25 -5.76 -0.97
CA ILE A 62 -0.60 -6.08 -2.35
C ILE A 62 -0.44 -7.59 -2.55
N LYS A 63 -1.46 -8.21 -3.14
CA LYS A 63 -1.45 -9.62 -3.48
C LYS A 63 -1.37 -9.73 -5.00
N PHE A 64 -0.39 -10.48 -5.47
CA PHE A 64 -0.26 -10.85 -6.87
C PHE A 64 -0.86 -12.23 -7.09
N ASN A 65 -1.45 -12.45 -8.26
CA ASN A 65 -2.11 -13.71 -8.58
C ASN A 65 -1.22 -14.66 -9.38
N GLU A 66 -0.09 -14.17 -9.89
CA GLU A 66 0.83 -14.92 -10.74
C GLU A 66 2.27 -14.58 -10.36
N SER A 67 3.12 -15.59 -10.30
CA SER A 67 4.57 -15.44 -10.14
C SER A 67 5.20 -15.05 -11.47
N ARG A 68 5.41 -13.76 -11.68
CA ARG A 68 6.07 -13.22 -12.87
C ARG A 68 6.76 -11.89 -12.57
N GLU A 69 7.42 -11.35 -13.58
CA GLU A 69 7.89 -9.97 -13.55
C GLU A 69 6.72 -9.02 -13.79
N TYR A 70 6.62 -8.01 -12.93
CA TYR A 70 5.65 -6.93 -13.02
C TYR A 70 6.38 -5.61 -13.28
N THR A 71 5.82 -4.79 -14.16
CA THR A 71 6.30 -3.44 -14.45
C THR A 71 5.43 -2.41 -13.73
N PHE A 72 6.02 -1.73 -12.77
CA PHE A 72 5.40 -0.60 -12.10
C PHE A 72 5.66 0.68 -12.87
N LYS A 73 4.60 1.46 -13.10
CA LYS A 73 4.64 2.77 -13.74
C LYS A 73 4.04 3.82 -12.83
N LEU A 74 4.84 4.80 -12.47
CA LEU A 74 4.47 5.98 -11.71
C LEU A 74 4.33 7.16 -12.68
N ASP A 75 3.15 7.76 -12.67
CA ASP A 75 2.80 8.93 -13.45
C ASP A 75 2.32 10.05 -12.53
N GLY A 76 2.37 11.29 -13.02
CA GLY A 76 2.05 12.50 -12.28
C GLY A 76 3.28 13.25 -11.77
N ASP A 77 3.00 14.38 -11.14
CA ASP A 77 3.99 15.38 -10.78
C ASP A 77 3.83 15.81 -9.33
N VAL A 78 4.97 16.16 -8.73
CA VAL A 78 5.09 16.68 -7.38
C VAL A 78 5.59 18.10 -7.48
N SER A 79 4.77 19.07 -7.08
CA SER A 79 5.12 20.49 -7.14
C SER A 79 6.02 20.94 -5.99
N LYS A 80 5.98 20.20 -4.86
CA LYS A 80 6.75 20.51 -3.66
C LYS A 80 6.99 19.25 -2.84
N GLY A 81 8.14 19.18 -2.17
CA GLY A 81 8.51 18.05 -1.32
C GLY A 81 8.88 16.81 -2.15
N SER A 82 8.89 15.64 -1.51
CA SER A 82 9.22 14.38 -2.16
C SER A 82 8.21 13.29 -1.84
N ILE A 83 8.11 12.33 -2.75
CA ILE A 83 7.31 11.11 -2.59
C ILE A 83 8.15 9.92 -3.01
N HIS A 84 8.09 8.87 -2.20
CA HIS A 84 8.68 7.57 -2.49
C HIS A 84 7.56 6.54 -2.55
N VAL A 85 7.53 5.79 -3.65
CA VAL A 85 6.61 4.67 -3.84
C VAL A 85 7.43 3.39 -3.72
N ILE A 86 7.37 2.81 -2.53
CA ILE A 86 8.20 1.68 -2.12
C ILE A 86 7.37 0.40 -2.18
N VAL A 87 7.95 -0.66 -2.72
CA VAL A 87 7.48 -2.03 -2.52
C VAL A 87 8.43 -2.73 -1.58
N GLU A 88 7.89 -3.34 -0.52
CA GLU A 88 8.62 -4.18 0.41
C GLU A 88 8.23 -5.66 0.25
N ASN A 89 9.17 -6.55 0.52
CA ASN A 89 8.91 -7.99 0.63
C ASN A 89 8.36 -8.37 2.03
N LYS A 90 8.17 -9.67 2.26
CA LYS A 90 7.73 -10.22 3.55
C LYS A 90 8.68 -9.90 4.73
N ASN A 91 9.96 -9.67 4.46
CA ASN A 91 10.98 -9.30 5.43
C ASN A 91 11.02 -7.78 5.71
N LYS A 92 10.15 -7.00 5.06
CA LYS A 92 10.14 -5.52 5.08
C LYS A 92 11.37 -4.89 4.42
N GLU A 93 12.07 -5.64 3.57
CA GLU A 93 13.18 -5.12 2.77
C GLU A 93 12.60 -4.41 1.55
N THR A 94 13.08 -3.20 1.28
CA THR A 94 12.74 -2.45 0.07
C THR A 94 13.31 -3.16 -1.15
N ILE A 95 12.43 -3.59 -2.04
CA ILE A 95 12.77 -4.29 -3.29
C ILE A 95 12.49 -3.44 -4.53
N LEU A 96 11.71 -2.37 -4.37
CA LEU A 96 11.46 -1.36 -5.39
C LEU A 96 11.25 -0.01 -4.72
N ASP A 97 11.84 1.05 -5.25
CA ASP A 97 11.58 2.43 -4.86
C ASP A 97 11.44 3.29 -6.12
N LEU A 98 10.27 3.90 -6.31
CA LEU A 98 9.97 4.79 -7.41
C LEU A 98 9.79 6.21 -6.89
N THR A 99 10.35 7.16 -7.62
CA THR A 99 10.22 8.60 -7.37
C THR A 99 9.65 9.27 -8.62
N PRO A 100 9.18 10.52 -8.56
CA PRO A 100 8.75 11.25 -9.75
C PRO A 100 9.83 11.35 -10.85
N GLU A 101 11.11 11.21 -10.49
CA GLU A 101 12.25 11.12 -11.42
C GLU A 101 12.40 9.71 -12.00
N ILE A 102 12.20 8.67 -11.17
CA ILE A 102 12.28 7.26 -11.54
C ILE A 102 10.88 6.70 -11.71
N LYS A 103 10.30 6.93 -12.89
CA LYS A 103 8.89 6.64 -13.18
C LYS A 103 8.57 5.17 -13.42
N THR A 104 9.56 4.32 -13.70
CA THR A 104 9.32 2.91 -14.03
C THR A 104 10.28 2.01 -13.27
N GLY A 105 9.79 0.85 -12.83
CA GLY A 105 10.66 -0.20 -12.31
C GLY A 105 10.03 -1.58 -12.42
N MET A 106 10.88 -2.58 -12.57
CA MET A 106 10.48 -3.98 -12.75
C MET A 106 10.74 -4.75 -11.46
N LEU A 107 9.84 -5.68 -11.16
CA LEU A 107 9.92 -6.50 -9.96
C LEU A 107 9.48 -7.93 -10.26
N THR A 108 10.37 -8.89 -10.03
CA THR A 108 10.02 -10.31 -10.03
C THR A 108 9.31 -10.69 -8.75
N VAL A 109 8.09 -11.20 -8.91
CA VAL A 109 7.18 -11.52 -7.81
C VAL A 109 6.96 -13.02 -7.72
N ASP A 110 6.81 -13.53 -6.50
CA ASP A 110 6.28 -14.86 -6.19
C ASP A 110 4.89 -14.73 -5.57
N GLU A 111 3.87 -15.31 -6.21
CA GLU A 111 2.46 -15.30 -5.76
C GLU A 111 2.27 -15.82 -4.33
N LYS A 112 3.17 -16.70 -3.87
CA LYS A 112 3.13 -17.28 -2.52
C LYS A 112 3.66 -16.31 -1.47
N CYS A 113 4.37 -15.27 -1.90
CA CYS A 113 4.94 -14.25 -1.03
C CYS A 113 4.00 -13.06 -0.83
N ARG A 114 4.15 -12.40 0.31
CA ARG A 114 3.43 -11.17 0.65
C ARG A 114 4.30 -9.97 0.36
N TYR A 115 3.68 -8.95 -0.23
CA TYR A 115 4.33 -7.70 -0.58
C TYR A 115 3.53 -6.52 0.00
N TYR A 116 4.24 -5.44 0.30
CA TYR A 116 3.64 -4.23 0.84
C TYR A 116 3.95 -3.05 -0.06
N LEU A 117 2.91 -2.34 -0.49
CA LEU A 117 3.06 -1.06 -1.15
C LEU A 117 3.01 0.05 -0.10
N MET A 118 4.04 0.89 -0.06
CA MET A 118 4.12 2.06 0.80
C MET A 118 4.30 3.32 -0.04
N LEU A 119 3.43 4.30 0.16
CA LEU A 119 3.65 5.68 -0.30
C LEU A 119 4.15 6.48 0.89
N LYS A 120 5.39 6.96 0.81
CA LYS A 120 6.02 7.82 1.82
C LYS A 120 6.09 9.24 1.28
N PHE A 121 5.62 10.20 2.07
CA PHE A 121 5.51 11.61 1.72
C PHE A 121 6.37 12.44 2.66
N GLU A 122 7.08 13.42 2.11
CA GLU A 122 7.86 14.40 2.89
C GLU A 122 7.48 15.82 2.48
N LYS A 123 6.54 16.42 3.25
CA LYS A 123 5.96 17.75 2.98
C LYS A 123 5.53 17.92 1.52
N ALA A 124 4.89 16.90 0.98
CA ALA A 124 4.64 16.77 -0.43
C ALA A 124 3.33 17.44 -0.86
N ASP A 125 3.33 18.06 -2.03
CA ASP A 125 2.16 18.58 -2.75
C ASP A 125 2.17 18.01 -4.17
N GLY A 126 1.05 17.48 -4.64
CA GLY A 126 0.95 17.01 -6.02
C GLY A 126 -0.14 15.96 -6.25
N LYS A 127 -0.03 15.31 -7.40
CA LYS A 127 -0.91 14.23 -7.82
C LYS A 127 -0.08 13.15 -8.48
N ILE A 128 -0.24 11.92 -8.02
CA ILE A 128 0.41 10.76 -8.62
C ILE A 128 -0.57 9.64 -8.93
N LYS A 129 -0.18 8.80 -9.89
CA LYS A 129 -0.87 7.60 -10.29
C LYS A 129 0.14 6.48 -10.49
N LEU A 130 0.02 5.43 -9.69
CA LEU A 130 0.80 4.21 -9.81
C LEU A 130 -0.05 3.14 -10.49
N GLN A 131 0.52 2.42 -11.45
CA GLN A 131 -0.08 1.27 -12.10
C GLN A 131 0.94 0.13 -12.21
N TRP A 132 0.47 -1.11 -12.17
CA TRP A 132 1.27 -2.28 -12.53
C TRP A 132 0.43 -3.24 -13.37
N ASP A 133 1.08 -4.09 -14.14
CA ASP A 133 0.44 -5.02 -15.07
C ASP A 133 -0.10 -6.29 -14.39
#